data_AF-A0A315VB83-F1
#
_entry.id   AF-A0A315VB83-F1
#
_cell.length_a   1.000
_cell.length_b   1.000
_cell.length_c   1.000
_cell.angle_alpha   90.00
_cell.angle_beta   90.00
_cell.angle_gamma   90.00
#
_symmetry.space_group_name_H-M   'P 1'
#
loop_
_entity.id
_entity.type
_entity.pdbx_description
1 polymer ?
#
loop_
_entity_poly.entity_id
_entity_poly.type
_entity_poly.pdbx_seq_one_letter_code
_entity_poly.pdbx_strand_id
1 'polypeptide(L)'
;MFVCRFPFVAISIGFTINKRVEVGVVYSCLEDKMFTARRGRGAFCNGEPLQVSDQTDLHRSIIATEFGSNRDPEVVDKIFSSLRNILSL
;
A
#
# COMPACT_ATOMS: atom_id res chain seq x y z
N MET A 1 -15.69 7.03 -10.68
CA MET A 1 -14.37 6.77 -11.28
C MET A 1 -13.44 7.93 -10.90
N PHE A 2 -12.29 7.68 -10.27
CA PHE A 2 -11.38 8.75 -9.83
C PHE A 2 -10.70 9.40 -11.05
N VAL A 3 -10.50 10.73 -10.99
CA VAL A 3 -10.14 11.73 -12.04
C VAL A 3 -9.94 11.23 -13.48
N CYS A 4 -9.06 10.25 -13.72
CA CYS A 4 -8.74 9.74 -15.05
C CYS A 4 -9.35 8.36 -15.39
N ARG A 5 -10.41 7.92 -14.69
CA ARG A 5 -11.04 6.60 -14.89
C ARG A 5 -10.09 5.40 -14.66
N PHE A 6 -9.05 5.58 -13.84
CA PHE A 6 -8.11 4.50 -13.51
C PHE A 6 -8.78 3.47 -12.57
N PRO A 7 -8.66 2.15 -12.84
CA PRO A 7 -9.48 1.13 -12.18
C PRO A 7 -9.00 0.71 -10.78
N PHE A 8 -8.17 1.53 -10.13
CA PHE A 8 -7.68 1.29 -8.77
C PHE A 8 -8.03 2.47 -7.88
N VAL A 9 -9.10 2.32 -7.11
CA VAL A 9 -9.61 3.32 -6.15
C VAL A 9 -10.06 2.58 -4.91
N ALA A 10 -9.66 3.08 -3.74
CA ALA A 10 -10.04 2.48 -2.48
C ALA A 10 -10.56 3.51 -1.47
N ILE A 11 -11.44 3.04 -0.58
CA ILE A 11 -11.83 3.74 0.65
C ILE A 11 -10.99 3.18 1.77
N SER A 12 -10.42 4.04 2.63
CA SER A 12 -9.61 3.63 3.77
C SER A 12 -10.13 4.25 5.07
N ILE A 13 -10.32 3.42 6.09
CA ILE A 13 -10.78 3.83 7.43
C ILE A 13 -9.84 3.23 8.47
N GLY A 14 -9.27 4.09 9.32
CA GLY A 14 -8.43 3.69 10.45
C GLY A 14 -9.06 4.10 11.78
N PHE A 15 -9.09 3.18 12.75
CA PHE A 15 -9.53 3.45 14.11
C PHE A 15 -8.35 3.34 15.07
N THR A 16 -8.16 4.39 15.89
CA THR A 16 -7.02 4.49 16.80
C THR A 16 -7.47 4.72 18.24
N ILE A 17 -6.77 4.08 19.19
CA ILE A 17 -6.91 4.30 20.62
C ILE A 17 -5.53 4.64 21.17
N ASN A 18 -5.42 5.72 21.96
CA ASN A 18 -4.15 6.14 22.56
C ASN A 18 -3.00 6.25 21.54
N LYS A 19 -3.28 6.84 20.37
CA LYS A 19 -2.33 6.99 19.24
C LYS A 19 -1.81 5.66 18.66
N ARG A 20 -2.49 4.53 18.91
CA ARG A 20 -2.20 3.23 18.32
C ARG A 20 -3.34 2.79 17.41
N VAL A 21 -3.01 2.27 16.23
CA VAL A 21 -3.99 1.71 15.30
C VAL A 21 -4.51 0.38 15.85
N GLU A 22 -5.83 0.31 16.06
CA GLU A 22 -6.50 -0.89 16.57
C GLU A 22 -7.21 -1.65 15.47
N VAL A 23 -7.81 -0.94 14.50
CA VAL A 23 -8.54 -1.51 13.36
C VAL A 23 -8.21 -0.71 12.10
N GLY A 24 -8.06 -1.41 10.98
CA GLY A 24 -7.94 -0.83 9.64
C GLY A 24 -8.88 -1.54 8.67
N VAL A 25 -9.51 -0.76 7.79
CA VAL A 25 -10.37 -1.25 6.72
C VAL A 25 -9.98 -0.54 5.43
N VAL A 26 -9.71 -1.30 4.37
CA VAL A 26 -9.48 -0.78 3.02
C VAL A 26 -10.41 -1.52 2.07
N TYR A 27 -11.28 -0.80 1.37
CA TYR A 27 -12.18 -1.38 0.38
C TYR A 27 -11.75 -0.95 -1.02
N SER A 28 -11.32 -1.91 -1.85
CA SER A 28 -11.05 -1.69 -3.28
C SER A 28 -12.38 -1.72 -4.04
N CYS A 29 -12.89 -0.54 -4.38
CA CYS A 29 -14.27 -0.36 -4.84
C CYS A 29 -14.58 -1.07 -6.16
N LEU A 30 -13.56 -1.24 -7.02
CA LEU A 30 -13.73 -1.81 -8.36
C LEU A 30 -13.46 -3.31 -8.40
N GLU A 31 -12.65 -3.83 -7.48
CA GLU A 31 -12.36 -5.24 -7.37
C GLU A 31 -13.29 -5.98 -6.40
N ASP A 32 -14.15 -5.26 -5.69
CA ASP A 32 -14.98 -5.76 -4.60
C ASP A 32 -14.17 -6.54 -3.55
N LYS A 33 -13.02 -5.97 -3.16
CA LYS A 33 -12.12 -6.54 -2.15
C LYS A 33 -12.13 -5.70 -0.89
N MET A 34 -12.57 -6.31 0.20
CA MET A 34 -12.58 -5.75 1.54
C MET A 34 -11.40 -6.29 2.34
N PHE A 35 -10.37 -5.45 2.49
CA PHE A 35 -9.23 -5.71 3.34
C PHE A 35 -9.54 -5.22 4.75
N THR A 36 -9.38 -6.08 5.75
CA THR A 36 -9.59 -5.73 7.15
C THR A 36 -8.43 -6.21 8.00
N ALA A 37 -8.09 -5.46 9.04
CA ALA A 37 -7.10 -5.87 10.01
C ALA A 37 -7.49 -5.37 11.40
N ARG A 38 -7.22 -6.19 12.41
CA ARG A 38 -7.35 -5.80 13.81
C ARG A 38 -6.11 -6.23 14.58
N ARG A 39 -5.61 -5.35 15.44
CA ARG A 39 -4.40 -5.59 16.22
C ARG A 39 -4.53 -6.89 17.02
N GLY A 40 -3.54 -7.78 16.86
CA GLY A 40 -3.51 -9.09 17.50
C GLY A 40 -4.51 -10.12 16.96
N ARG A 41 -5.22 -9.83 15.86
CA ARG A 41 -6.24 -10.71 15.27
C ARG A 41 -5.98 -11.04 13.80
N GLY A 42 -4.85 -10.60 13.25
CA GLY A 42 -4.48 -10.83 11.84
C GLY A 42 -5.13 -9.84 10.88
N ALA A 43 -4.98 -10.14 9.59
CA ALA A 43 -5.52 -9.39 8.46
C ALA A 43 -6.23 -10.33 7.49
N PHE A 44 -7.26 -9.83 6.81
CA PHE A 44 -8.14 -10.62 5.95
C PHE A 44 -8.51 -9.85 4.68
N CYS A 45 -8.75 -10.57 3.58
CA CYS A 45 -9.40 -10.06 2.38
C CYS A 45 -10.67 -10.87 2.13
N ASN A 46 -11.84 -10.24 2.16
CA ASN A 46 -13.13 -10.93 1.99
C ASN A 46 -13.32 -12.14 2.94
N GLY A 47 -12.77 -12.06 4.15
CA GLY A 47 -12.83 -13.12 5.16
C GLY A 47 -11.67 -14.13 5.11
N GLU A 48 -10.92 -14.17 4.01
CA GLU A 48 -9.76 -15.06 3.87
C GLU A 48 -8.51 -14.46 4.53
N PRO A 49 -7.74 -15.22 5.33
CA PRO A 49 -6.58 -14.71 6.03
C PRO A 49 -5.46 -14.31 5.05
N LEU A 50 -4.83 -13.18 5.33
CA LEU A 50 -3.70 -12.67 4.55
C LEU A 50 -2.37 -12.96 5.25
N GLN A 51 -1.36 -13.27 4.46
CA GLN A 51 0.03 -13.35 4.88
C GLN A 51 0.92 -12.63 3.87
N VAL A 52 2.03 -12.08 4.36
CA VAL A 52 3.06 -11.51 3.50
C VAL A 52 3.86 -12.62 2.82
N SER A 53 4.48 -12.32 1.69
CA SER A 53 5.46 -13.24 1.09
C SER A 53 6.65 -13.46 2.02
N ASP A 54 7.24 -14.65 1.97
CA ASP A 54 8.49 -15.01 2.63
C ASP A 54 9.75 -14.60 1.84
N GLN A 55 9.58 -13.91 0.70
CA GLN A 55 10.68 -13.48 -0.15
C GLN A 55 11.63 -12.53 0.58
N THR A 56 12.91 -12.93 0.63
CA THR A 56 14.00 -12.15 1.23
C THR A 56 15.04 -11.71 0.21
N ASP A 57 15.07 -12.33 -0.97
CA ASP A 57 15.94 -11.95 -2.09
C ASP A 57 15.28 -10.83 -2.92
N LEU A 58 15.91 -9.66 -2.91
CA LEU A 58 15.43 -8.46 -3.60
C LEU A 58 15.33 -8.69 -5.12
N HIS A 59 16.25 -9.44 -5.71
CA HIS A 59 16.26 -9.71 -7.16
C HIS A 59 15.05 -10.54 -7.61
N ARG A 60 14.36 -11.20 -6.68
CA ARG A 60 13.17 -12.02 -6.91
C ARG A 60 11.89 -11.36 -6.36
N SER A 61 11.98 -10.11 -5.95
CA SER A 61 10.86 -9.36 -5.40
C SER A 61 10.13 -8.55 -6.47
N ILE A 62 8.87 -8.20 -6.19
CA ILE A 62 8.12 -7.20 -6.96
C ILE A 62 7.97 -5.98 -6.06
N ILE A 63 8.35 -4.82 -6.59
CA ILE A 63 8.39 -3.56 -5.82
C ILE A 63 7.31 -2.63 -6.34
N ALA A 64 6.36 -2.27 -5.48
CA ALA A 64 5.34 -1.28 -5.75
C ALA A 64 5.73 0.05 -5.07
N THR A 65 5.65 1.15 -5.82
CA THR A 65 6.06 2.48 -5.37
C THR A 65 5.28 3.57 -6.10
N GLU A 66 5.40 4.81 -5.64
CA GLU A 66 4.69 5.98 -6.17
C GLU A 66 5.58 7.24 -6.14
N PHE A 67 5.27 8.25 -6.97
CA PHE A 67 6.12 9.43 -7.17
C PHE A 67 5.75 10.65 -6.32
N GLY A 68 4.75 10.50 -5.45
CA GLY A 68 4.16 11.58 -4.67
C GLY A 68 3.32 12.54 -5.52
N SER A 69 2.64 13.44 -4.82
CA SER A 69 1.94 14.57 -5.43
C SER A 69 2.81 15.82 -5.59
N ASN A 70 3.97 15.87 -4.92
CA ASN A 70 4.90 17.00 -4.99
C ASN A 70 5.60 17.05 -6.35
N ARG A 71 5.73 18.25 -6.92
CA ARG A 71 6.32 18.51 -8.24
C ARG A 71 7.58 19.37 -8.19
N ASP A 72 8.09 19.67 -6.99
CA ASP A 72 9.40 20.28 -6.82
C ASP A 72 10.48 19.37 -7.44
N PRO A 73 11.30 19.87 -8.38
CA PRO A 73 12.35 19.09 -9.03
C PRO A 73 13.28 18.37 -8.03
N GLU A 74 13.65 19.02 -6.93
CA GLU A 74 14.56 18.42 -5.95
C GLU A 74 13.93 17.21 -5.25
N VAL A 75 12.62 17.27 -4.99
CA VAL A 75 11.89 16.16 -4.36
C VAL A 75 11.72 15.02 -5.36
N VAL A 76 11.39 15.34 -6.61
CA VAL A 76 11.25 14.36 -7.68
C VAL A 76 12.56 13.63 -7.93
N ASP A 77 13.68 14.35 -8.02
CA ASP A 77 15.01 13.77 -8.21
C ASP A 77 15.41 12.83 -7.07
N LYS A 78 15.09 13.21 -5.82
CA LYS A 78 15.30 12.33 -4.65
C LYS A 78 14.52 11.03 -4.76
N ILE A 79 13.27 11.07 -5.21
CA ILE A 79 12.45 9.87 -5.41
C ILE A 79 13.07 8.98 -6.48
N PHE A 80 13.41 9.54 -7.64
CA PHE A 80 14.05 8.78 -8.73
C PHE A 80 15.41 8.19 -8.34
N SER A 81 16.22 8.92 -7.57
CA SER A 81 17.49 8.41 -7.07
C SER A 81 17.30 7.18 -6.16
N SER A 82 16.28 7.20 -5.30
CA SER A 82 15.95 6.09 -4.41
C SER A 82 15.48 4.87 -5.19
N LEU A 83 14.63 5.08 -6.19
CA LEU A 83 14.17 4.01 -7.09
C LEU A 83 15.31 3.39 -7.87
N ARG A 84 16.23 4.21 -8.40
CA ARG A 84 17.41 3.72 -9.12
C ARG A 84 18.25 2.83 -8.23
N ASN A 85 18.52 3.24 -7.00
CA ASN A 85 19.31 2.44 -6.06
C ASN A 85 18.68 1.08 -5.82
N ILE A 86 17.37 1.03 -5.58
CA ILE A 86 16.62 -0.22 -5.35
C ILE A 86 16.68 -1.14 -6.59
N LEU A 87 16.54 -0.59 -7.80
CA LEU A 87 16.55 -1.36 -9.04
C LEU A 87 17.95 -1.79 -9.50
N SER A 88 18.99 -1.13 -9.02
CA SER A 88 20.39 -1.43 -9.34
C SER A 88 21.07 -2.42 -8.39
N LEU A 89 20.37 -2.78 -7.30
CA LEU A 89 20.82 -3.81 -6.37
C LEU A 89 20.74 -5.19 -7.03
#